data_AF-A0AAD5UMK3-F1
#
_entry.id   AF-A0AAD5UMK3-F1
#
_cell.length_a   1.000
_cell.length_b   1.000
_cell.length_c   1.000
_cell.angle_alpha   90.00
_cell.angle_beta   90.00
_cell.angle_gamma   90.00
#
_symmetry.space_group_name_H-M   'P 1'
#
loop_
_entity.id
_entity.type
_entity.pdbx_description
1 polymer ?
#
loop_
_entity_poly.entity_id
_entity_poly.type
_entity_poly.pdbx_seq_one_letter_code
_entity_poly.pdbx_strand_id
1 'polypeptide(L)'
;MLSRLSKNPLQVQTGRNLHIDFYKNRILEKYAAKNPVPVTLRQLTVFGRTESLNEEKLIRSANYLREELPVRLAHRIRMFQQLPFVVGTNPHIEMVYRLYWEAFEQFRNYPPVHNMEENLEFCEFVQDQLNTHAIVIPHLVVGMYESQSHVRASDCNKFMNETLRSRISRRVLAEQHIALSSVQKGSKPASDGMIGILNTSCKATEVVHKCFRLAGELFSKTYDAEPPELIVDGHLNASFVYIPDHIEYIMYELFKNSMKHTHRTHSDKNPLPPIRVTIGVGGGIDKETMNNLWNFVKPSSEELYQQKRLTGKIEDAIPIDLPLGIGLPLSRVYANYWGGSLSLYSMFGYGTDAYVTICTGNSLENLSFIEDAA
;
A
#
# COMPACT_ATOMS: atom_id res chain seq x y z
N MET A 1 3.21 61.31 14.29
CA MET A 1 3.86 60.00 14.10
C MET A 1 2.77 58.94 14.09
N LEU A 2 2.17 58.63 12.94
CA LEU A 2 1.23 57.51 12.73
C LEU A 2 0.81 57.50 11.24
N SER A 3 1.33 56.57 10.44
CA SER A 3 0.86 56.28 9.08
C SER A 3 1.37 54.91 8.62
N ARG A 4 0.79 54.36 7.53
CA ARG A 4 1.10 53.04 6.91
C ARG A 4 0.63 51.79 7.68
N LEU A 5 -0.69 51.59 7.74
CA LEU A 5 -1.28 50.25 7.65
C LEU A 5 -2.38 50.23 6.57
N SER A 6 -1.96 50.21 5.30
CA SER A 6 -2.88 49.96 4.19
C SER A 6 -3.14 48.46 4.08
N LYS A 7 -4.38 48.04 4.33
CA LYS A 7 -4.83 46.66 4.06
C LYS A 7 -5.22 46.56 2.58
N ASN A 8 -4.34 46.00 1.75
CA ASN A 8 -4.77 45.53 0.43
C ASN A 8 -5.76 44.36 0.63
N PRO A 9 -6.93 44.37 -0.01
CA PRO A 9 -7.88 43.26 0.07
C PRO A 9 -7.32 42.04 -0.67
N LEU A 10 -7.60 40.85 -0.13
CA LEU A 10 -7.31 39.58 -0.80
C LEU A 10 -8.10 39.49 -2.11
N GLN A 11 -7.41 39.58 -3.25
CA GLN A 11 -8.03 39.27 -4.54
C GLN A 11 -8.29 37.76 -4.60
N VAL A 12 -9.56 37.38 -4.44
CA VAL A 12 -10.04 36.03 -4.73
C VAL A 12 -9.80 35.77 -6.22
N GLN A 13 -8.78 34.95 -6.54
CA GLN A 13 -8.55 34.53 -7.91
C GLN A 13 -9.74 33.70 -8.38
N THR A 14 -10.46 34.21 -9.37
CA THR A 14 -11.65 33.54 -9.90
C THR A 14 -11.24 32.26 -10.65
N GLY A 15 -12.01 31.18 -10.47
CA GLY A 15 -11.65 29.80 -10.86
C GLY A 15 -11.63 29.49 -12.36
N ARG A 16 -11.16 30.42 -13.21
CA ARG A 16 -11.04 30.23 -14.66
C ARG A 16 -9.70 29.67 -15.13
N ASN A 17 -8.61 29.86 -14.38
CA ASN A 17 -7.28 29.41 -14.81
C ASN A 17 -7.03 27.90 -14.61
N LEU A 18 -7.49 27.32 -13.49
CA LEU A 18 -7.28 25.90 -13.14
C LEU A 18 -7.65 24.93 -14.27
N HIS A 19 -8.73 25.20 -15.02
CA HIS A 19 -9.18 24.34 -16.11
C HIS A 19 -8.29 24.33 -17.36
N ILE A 20 -7.48 25.38 -17.59
CA ILE A 20 -6.58 25.44 -18.75
C ILE A 20 -5.25 24.77 -18.43
N ASP A 21 -4.75 24.95 -17.21
CA ASP A 21 -3.51 24.32 -16.74
C ASP A 21 -3.65 22.80 -16.52
N PHE A 22 -4.87 22.31 -16.23
CA PHE A 22 -5.19 20.91 -15.96
C PHE A 22 -4.67 19.93 -17.04
N TYR A 23 -4.67 20.31 -18.32
CA TYR A 23 -4.26 19.43 -19.43
C TYR A 23 -2.91 19.80 -20.07
N LYS A 24 -2.23 20.87 -19.64
CA LYS A 24 -1.04 21.41 -20.33
C LYS A 24 0.12 21.80 -19.40
N ASN A 25 0.18 21.22 -18.21
CA ASN A 25 1.27 21.51 -17.28
C ASN A 25 2.60 20.85 -17.71
N ARG A 26 3.40 21.62 -18.46
CA ARG A 26 4.78 21.29 -18.90
C ARG A 26 5.75 20.94 -17.77
N ILE A 27 5.43 21.24 -16.52
CA ILE A 27 6.26 20.91 -15.35
C ILE A 27 5.91 19.49 -14.88
N LEU A 28 4.61 19.14 -14.79
CA LEU A 28 4.14 17.79 -14.52
C LEU A 28 4.68 16.78 -15.54
N GLU A 29 4.63 17.13 -16.84
CA GLU A 29 5.11 16.27 -17.93
C GLU A 29 6.58 15.85 -17.76
N LYS A 30 7.44 16.74 -17.26
CA LYS A 30 8.87 16.43 -17.00
C LYS A 30 9.08 15.41 -15.89
N TYR A 31 8.11 15.23 -15.00
CA TYR A 31 8.15 14.25 -13.91
C TYR A 31 7.42 12.96 -14.29
N ALA A 32 6.28 13.05 -14.98
CA ALA A 32 5.60 11.89 -15.56
C ALA A 32 6.38 11.21 -16.70
N ALA A 33 7.33 11.90 -17.33
CA ALA A 33 8.27 11.30 -18.30
C ALA A 33 9.43 10.52 -17.65
N LYS A 34 9.65 10.67 -16.33
CA LYS A 34 10.65 9.88 -15.60
C LYS A 34 10.05 8.52 -15.21
N ASN A 35 10.80 7.44 -15.38
CA ASN A 35 10.44 6.14 -14.82
C ASN A 35 10.68 6.14 -13.30
N PRO A 36 9.68 5.83 -12.46
CA PRO A 36 9.90 5.61 -11.03
C PRO A 36 10.87 4.45 -10.78
N VAL A 37 11.66 4.53 -9.71
CA VAL A 37 12.68 3.54 -9.34
C VAL A 37 12.11 2.58 -8.28
N PRO A 38 11.71 1.34 -8.64
CA PRO A 38 11.20 0.38 -7.66
C PRO A 38 12.33 -0.18 -6.78
N VAL A 39 12.09 -0.27 -5.47
CA VAL A 39 12.99 -0.94 -4.53
C VAL A 39 12.55 -2.38 -4.25
N THR A 40 13.31 -3.13 -3.44
CA THR A 40 13.00 -4.48 -2.93
C THR A 40 12.99 -4.47 -1.41
N LEU A 41 12.31 -5.45 -0.77
CA LEU A 41 12.45 -5.67 0.67
C LEU A 41 13.93 -5.77 1.08
N ARG A 42 14.72 -6.58 0.36
CA ARG A 42 16.16 -6.78 0.63
C ARG A 42 16.96 -5.48 0.56
N GLN A 43 16.68 -4.59 -0.39
CA GLN A 43 17.34 -3.28 -0.45
C GLN A 43 17.01 -2.43 0.78
N LEU A 44 15.73 -2.39 1.20
CA LEU A 44 15.32 -1.67 2.41
C LEU A 44 15.97 -2.28 3.67
N THR A 45 16.02 -3.62 3.79
CA THR A 45 16.70 -4.33 4.88
C THR A 45 18.21 -4.04 4.92
N VAL A 46 18.90 -4.12 3.77
CA VAL A 46 20.35 -3.91 3.68
C VAL A 46 20.72 -2.45 3.90
N PHE A 47 19.92 -1.51 3.39
CA PHE A 47 20.13 -0.08 3.59
C PHE A 47 19.99 0.33 5.06
N GLY A 48 18.97 -0.18 5.75
CA GLY A 48 18.65 0.21 7.12
C GLY A 48 19.42 -0.51 8.23
N ARG A 49 20.36 -1.42 7.93
CA ARG A 49 21.14 -2.13 8.97
C ARG A 49 21.90 -1.14 9.85
N THR A 50 21.62 -1.16 11.15
CA THR A 50 22.16 -0.23 12.16
C THR A 50 23.68 -0.15 12.17
N GLU A 51 24.38 -1.29 12.06
CA GLU A 51 25.85 -1.38 11.92
C GLU A 51 26.43 -0.55 10.77
N SER A 52 25.59 -0.23 9.79
CA SER A 52 25.97 0.51 8.58
C SER A 52 25.25 1.86 8.46
N LEU A 53 24.31 2.18 9.36
CA LEU A 53 23.51 3.40 9.29
C LEU A 53 24.36 4.58 9.74
N ASN A 54 24.42 5.63 8.91
CA ASN A 54 25.15 6.85 9.20
C ASN A 54 24.42 8.06 8.63
N GLU A 55 24.84 9.25 9.04
CA GLU A 55 24.22 10.52 8.67
C GLU A 55 24.23 10.76 7.16
N GLU A 56 25.34 10.47 6.49
CA GLU A 56 25.49 10.57 5.03
C GLU A 56 24.44 9.73 4.28
N LYS A 57 24.20 8.48 4.72
CA LYS A 57 23.14 7.63 4.14
C LYS A 57 21.75 8.20 4.40
N LEU A 58 21.47 8.73 5.58
CA LEU A 58 20.15 9.32 5.89
C LEU A 58 19.90 10.57 5.04
N ILE A 59 20.88 11.48 4.94
CA ILE A 59 20.84 12.67 4.07
C ILE A 59 20.66 12.27 2.60
N ARG A 60 21.34 11.20 2.14
CA ARG A 60 21.15 10.62 0.80
C ARG A 60 19.76 10.02 0.62
N SER A 61 19.18 9.40 1.66
CA SER A 61 17.81 8.88 1.65
C SER A 61 16.77 10.00 1.58
N ALA A 62 16.97 11.10 2.33
CA ALA A 62 16.10 12.26 2.30
C ALA A 62 16.03 12.84 0.88
N ASN A 63 17.19 13.05 0.25
CA ASN A 63 17.25 13.53 -1.13
C ASN A 63 16.68 12.54 -2.16
N TYR A 64 16.86 11.23 -1.96
CA TYR A 64 16.20 10.23 -2.81
C TYR A 64 14.67 10.31 -2.72
N LEU A 65 14.10 10.42 -1.52
CA LEU A 65 12.66 10.63 -1.32
C LEU A 65 12.19 11.95 -1.97
N ARG A 66 12.92 13.04 -1.74
CA ARG A 66 12.64 14.37 -2.31
C ARG A 66 12.58 14.36 -3.84
N GLU A 67 13.32 13.47 -4.51
CA GLU A 67 13.34 13.38 -5.97
C GLU A 67 12.41 12.30 -6.56
N GLU A 68 12.23 11.17 -5.87
CA GLU A 68 11.39 10.04 -6.31
C GLU A 68 9.89 10.27 -6.00
N LEU A 69 9.55 10.90 -4.86
CA LEU A 69 8.14 11.13 -4.48
C LEU A 69 7.40 12.06 -5.45
N PRO A 70 7.96 13.19 -5.94
CA PRO A 70 7.38 13.95 -7.04
C PRO A 70 7.14 13.15 -8.32
N VAL A 71 7.99 12.17 -8.63
CA VAL A 71 7.81 11.31 -9.81
C VAL A 71 6.64 10.36 -9.59
N ARG A 72 6.61 9.65 -8.45
CA ARG A 72 5.50 8.76 -8.06
C ARG A 72 4.16 9.51 -7.97
N LEU A 73 4.17 10.79 -7.56
CA LEU A 73 3.00 11.69 -7.55
C LEU A 73 2.58 12.12 -8.96
N ALA A 74 3.51 12.62 -9.79
CA ALA A 74 3.19 13.17 -11.12
C ALA A 74 2.49 12.16 -12.04
N HIS A 75 2.93 10.90 -11.98
CA HIS A 75 2.28 9.80 -12.68
C HIS A 75 0.82 9.58 -12.24
N ARG A 76 0.53 9.69 -10.94
CA ARG A 76 -0.85 9.54 -10.45
C ARG A 76 -1.72 10.71 -10.82
N ILE A 77 -1.22 11.94 -10.67
CA ILE A 77 -1.90 13.16 -11.14
C ILE A 77 -2.30 13.02 -12.62
N ARG A 78 -1.38 12.55 -13.47
CA ARG A 78 -1.64 12.30 -14.90
C ARG A 78 -2.74 11.27 -15.15
N MET A 79 -2.92 10.28 -14.27
CA MET A 79 -4.03 9.33 -14.38
C MET A 79 -5.38 9.87 -13.89
N PHE A 80 -5.41 10.76 -12.89
CA PHE A 80 -6.64 11.50 -12.57
C PHE A 80 -7.05 12.41 -13.74
N GLN A 81 -6.08 13.02 -14.43
CA GLN A 81 -6.30 13.79 -15.66
C GLN A 81 -6.76 12.94 -16.87
N GLN A 82 -6.69 11.61 -16.77
CA GLN A 82 -7.18 10.66 -17.78
C GLN A 82 -8.57 10.08 -17.44
N LEU A 83 -9.14 10.39 -16.27
CA LEU A 83 -10.51 9.99 -15.95
C LEU A 83 -11.52 10.71 -16.86
N PRO A 84 -12.67 10.08 -17.18
CA PRO A 84 -13.77 10.76 -17.85
C PRO A 84 -14.17 12.03 -17.08
N PHE A 85 -14.42 13.13 -17.79
CA PHE A 85 -14.62 14.47 -17.18
C PHE A 85 -15.63 14.47 -16.02
N VAL A 86 -16.78 13.80 -16.19
CA VAL A 86 -17.84 13.64 -15.18
C VAL A 86 -17.35 13.04 -13.85
N VAL A 87 -16.32 12.20 -13.89
CA VAL A 87 -15.67 11.60 -12.71
C VAL A 87 -14.59 12.50 -12.14
N GLY A 88 -13.84 13.19 -13.01
CA GLY A 88 -12.90 14.24 -12.57
C GLY A 88 -13.60 15.39 -11.84
N THR A 89 -14.87 15.66 -12.16
CA THR A 89 -15.74 16.64 -11.48
C THR A 89 -16.50 16.09 -10.27
N ASN A 90 -16.32 14.82 -9.88
CA ASN A 90 -16.88 14.33 -8.63
C ASN A 90 -16.14 14.99 -7.44
N PRO A 91 -16.83 15.58 -6.45
CA PRO A 91 -16.17 16.33 -5.37
C PRO A 91 -15.15 15.53 -4.55
N HIS A 92 -15.36 14.22 -4.36
CA HIS A 92 -14.42 13.37 -3.64
C HIS A 92 -13.19 13.04 -4.49
N ILE A 93 -13.34 12.85 -5.79
CA ILE A 93 -12.22 12.64 -6.72
C ILE A 93 -11.42 13.94 -6.93
N GLU A 94 -12.09 15.08 -7.06
CA GLU A 94 -11.45 16.39 -7.17
C GLU A 94 -10.65 16.74 -5.91
N MET A 95 -11.19 16.43 -4.72
CA MET A 95 -10.46 16.58 -3.45
C MET A 95 -9.16 15.78 -3.45
N VAL A 96 -9.19 14.50 -3.84
CA VAL A 96 -7.97 13.66 -3.87
C VAL A 96 -6.99 14.12 -4.96
N TYR A 97 -7.49 14.61 -6.10
CA TYR A 97 -6.65 15.25 -7.12
C TYR A 97 -5.92 16.48 -6.58
N ARG A 98 -6.63 17.37 -5.87
CA ARG A 98 -6.06 18.58 -5.25
C ARG A 98 -4.98 18.22 -4.21
N LEU A 99 -5.27 17.29 -3.31
CA LEU A 99 -4.29 16.81 -2.32
C LEU A 99 -3.01 16.27 -2.99
N TYR A 100 -3.14 15.44 -4.03
CA TYR A 100 -1.99 14.93 -4.77
C TYR A 100 -1.24 16.04 -5.52
N TRP A 101 -1.93 17.05 -6.05
CA TRP A 101 -1.34 18.21 -6.70
C TRP A 101 -0.54 19.07 -5.72
N GLU A 102 -1.12 19.38 -4.57
CA GLU A 102 -0.51 20.16 -3.50
C GLU A 102 0.73 19.45 -2.95
N ALA A 103 0.65 18.13 -2.74
CA ALA A 103 1.82 17.31 -2.39
C ALA A 103 2.91 17.37 -3.47
N PHE A 104 2.56 17.26 -4.75
CA PHE A 104 3.53 17.35 -5.84
C PHE A 104 4.24 18.71 -5.85
N GLU A 105 3.49 19.81 -5.67
CA GLU A 105 4.04 21.16 -5.60
C GLU A 105 4.85 21.42 -4.32
N GLN A 106 4.55 20.76 -3.21
CA GLN A 106 5.35 20.85 -1.98
C GLN A 106 6.66 20.05 -2.12
N PHE A 107 6.59 18.74 -2.44
CA PHE A 107 7.77 17.88 -2.57
C PHE A 107 8.75 18.35 -3.65
N ARG A 108 8.27 18.87 -4.80
CA ARG A 108 9.15 19.31 -5.89
C ARG A 108 9.96 20.59 -5.57
N ASN A 109 9.46 21.41 -4.66
CA ASN A 109 9.99 22.73 -4.32
C ASN A 109 10.70 22.72 -2.95
N TYR A 110 10.63 21.60 -2.22
CA TYR A 110 11.40 21.37 -1.00
C TYR A 110 12.91 21.43 -1.31
N PRO A 111 13.73 22.13 -0.51
CA PRO A 111 15.16 22.30 -0.77
C PRO A 111 15.96 20.99 -0.66
N PRO A 112 17.16 20.90 -1.26
CA PRO A 112 18.09 19.80 -0.99
C PRO A 112 18.45 19.75 0.50
N VAL A 113 18.54 18.54 1.05
CA VAL A 113 18.92 18.28 2.45
C VAL A 113 20.44 18.04 2.49
N HIS A 114 21.14 18.70 3.41
CA HIS A 114 22.60 18.72 3.51
C HIS A 114 23.15 18.22 4.85
N ASN A 115 22.34 18.23 5.91
CA ASN A 115 22.74 17.85 7.27
C ASN A 115 21.60 17.13 8.02
N MET A 116 21.88 16.68 9.25
CA MET A 116 20.91 15.95 10.07
C MET A 116 19.78 16.81 10.65
N GLU A 117 19.94 18.13 10.75
CA GLU A 117 18.89 19.04 11.24
C GLU A 117 17.80 19.21 10.17
N GLU A 118 18.21 19.56 8.95
CA GLU A 118 17.35 19.59 7.75
C GLU A 118 16.71 18.22 7.45
N ASN A 119 17.41 17.11 7.72
CA ASN A 119 16.86 15.76 7.59
C ASN A 119 15.70 15.52 8.57
N LEU A 120 15.71 16.13 9.75
CA LEU A 120 14.63 16.01 10.73
C LEU A 120 13.45 16.92 10.37
N GLU A 121 13.69 18.15 9.92
CA GLU A 121 12.65 19.00 9.34
C GLU A 121 11.98 18.32 8.13
N PHE A 122 12.75 17.63 7.29
CA PHE A 122 12.21 16.84 6.17
C PHE A 122 11.39 15.64 6.67
N CYS A 123 11.81 14.95 7.73
CA CYS A 123 11.02 13.88 8.33
C CYS A 123 9.67 14.38 8.89
N GLU A 124 9.65 15.56 9.50
CA GLU A 124 8.41 16.18 10.03
C GLU A 124 7.49 16.62 8.88
N PHE A 125 8.03 17.24 7.83
CA PHE A 125 7.29 17.54 6.59
C PHE A 125 6.70 16.27 5.94
N VAL A 126 7.49 15.21 5.77
CA VAL A 126 7.03 13.95 5.20
C VAL A 126 5.95 13.30 6.08
N GLN A 127 6.06 13.40 7.40
CA GLN A 127 5.05 12.89 8.33
C GLN A 127 3.71 13.66 8.23
N ASP A 128 3.75 14.99 8.07
CA ASP A 128 2.55 15.78 7.77
C ASP A 128 1.90 15.34 6.44
N GLN A 129 2.69 15.12 5.40
CA GLN A 129 2.17 14.62 4.12
C GLN A 129 1.51 13.24 4.27
N LEU A 130 2.05 12.33 5.09
CA LEU A 130 1.42 11.05 5.40
C LEU A 130 0.07 11.22 6.12
N ASN A 131 -0.01 12.16 7.07
CA ASN A 131 -1.20 12.45 7.85
C ASN A 131 -2.31 13.07 6.99
N THR A 132 -1.97 14.10 6.22
CA THR A 132 -2.87 14.79 5.27
C THR A 132 -3.47 13.81 4.25
N HIS A 133 -2.72 12.78 3.83
CA HIS A 133 -3.18 11.76 2.89
C HIS A 133 -3.85 10.54 3.56
N ALA A 134 -4.23 10.61 4.84
CA ALA A 134 -5.02 9.58 5.51
C ALA A 134 -6.43 9.44 4.91
N ILE A 135 -7.12 10.57 4.67
CA ILE A 135 -8.53 10.62 4.20
C ILE A 135 -8.74 10.18 2.74
N VAL A 136 -7.66 9.95 1.99
CA VAL A 136 -7.69 9.69 0.55
C VAL A 136 -8.55 8.49 0.17
N ILE A 137 -8.50 7.39 0.94
CA ILE A 137 -9.16 6.14 0.55
C ILE A 137 -10.69 6.22 0.72
N PRO A 138 -11.26 6.67 1.85
CA PRO A 138 -12.69 6.96 1.95
C PRO A 138 -13.21 7.84 0.81
N HIS A 139 -12.49 8.92 0.45
CA HIS A 139 -12.89 9.78 -0.67
C HIS A 139 -12.82 9.07 -2.03
N LEU A 140 -11.74 8.35 -2.33
CA LEU A 140 -11.63 7.58 -3.58
C LEU A 140 -12.79 6.58 -3.75
N VAL A 141 -13.16 5.90 -2.66
CA VAL A 141 -14.20 4.85 -2.69
C VAL A 141 -15.59 5.46 -2.88
N VAL A 142 -15.92 6.52 -2.14
CA VAL A 142 -17.21 7.23 -2.31
C VAL A 142 -17.30 7.83 -3.71
N GLY A 143 -16.27 8.57 -4.16
CA GLY A 143 -16.29 9.22 -5.47
C GLY A 143 -16.35 8.24 -6.66
N MET A 144 -15.71 7.07 -6.56
CA MET A 144 -15.82 6.01 -7.57
C MET A 144 -17.18 5.30 -7.54
N TYR A 145 -17.77 5.11 -6.35
CA TYR A 145 -19.11 4.55 -6.20
C TYR A 145 -20.19 5.48 -6.78
N GLU A 146 -20.13 6.77 -6.48
CA GLU A 146 -20.99 7.80 -7.07
C GLU A 146 -20.82 7.91 -8.60
N SER A 147 -19.60 7.63 -9.09
CA SER A 147 -19.27 7.67 -10.51
C SER A 147 -19.53 6.37 -11.27
N GLN A 148 -20.02 5.30 -10.62
CA GLN A 148 -20.07 3.95 -11.19
C GLN A 148 -20.94 3.81 -12.45
N SER A 149 -21.95 4.67 -12.63
CA SER A 149 -22.79 4.70 -13.85
C SER A 149 -22.11 5.34 -15.07
N HIS A 150 -20.93 5.96 -14.87
CA HIS A 150 -20.24 6.77 -15.88
C HIS A 150 -18.88 6.19 -16.31
N VAL A 151 -18.46 5.06 -15.74
CA VAL A 151 -17.19 4.38 -16.01
C VAL A 151 -17.42 2.88 -16.10
N ARG A 152 -16.68 2.18 -16.97
CA ARG A 152 -16.71 0.71 -16.98
C ARG A 152 -16.07 0.18 -15.70
N ALA A 153 -16.62 -0.92 -15.16
CA ALA A 153 -16.05 -1.58 -13.99
C ALA A 153 -14.57 -1.98 -14.19
N SER A 154 -14.15 -2.35 -15.41
CA SER A 154 -12.75 -2.60 -15.78
C SER A 154 -11.85 -1.39 -15.49
N ASP A 155 -12.29 -0.20 -15.88
CA ASP A 155 -11.47 1.00 -15.94
C ASP A 155 -11.41 1.65 -14.55
N CYS A 156 -12.52 1.61 -13.82
CA CYS A 156 -12.59 1.92 -12.39
C CYS A 156 -11.69 0.97 -11.57
N ASN A 157 -11.74 -0.34 -11.82
CA ASN A 157 -10.86 -1.32 -11.16
C ASN A 157 -9.38 -1.07 -11.50
N LYS A 158 -9.01 -0.77 -12.75
CA LYS A 158 -7.63 -0.42 -13.12
C LYS A 158 -7.19 0.83 -12.36
N PHE A 159 -7.97 1.91 -12.44
CA PHE A 159 -7.68 3.17 -11.74
C PHE A 159 -7.51 2.97 -10.23
N MET A 160 -8.44 2.29 -9.56
CA MET A 160 -8.37 2.06 -8.12
C MET A 160 -7.15 1.22 -7.74
N ASN A 161 -6.95 0.06 -8.38
CA ASN A 161 -5.80 -0.80 -8.09
C ASN A 161 -4.48 -0.04 -8.22
N GLU A 162 -4.29 0.73 -9.30
CA GLU A 162 -3.03 1.45 -9.50
C GLU A 162 -2.87 2.73 -8.64
N THR A 163 -3.93 3.52 -8.47
CA THR A 163 -3.90 4.76 -7.68
C THR A 163 -3.55 4.47 -6.24
N LEU A 164 -4.24 3.47 -5.68
CA LEU A 164 -3.96 2.94 -4.37
C LEU A 164 -2.54 2.31 -4.36
N ARG A 165 -2.13 1.53 -5.37
CA ARG A 165 -0.78 0.91 -5.46
C ARG A 165 0.37 1.91 -5.59
N SER A 166 0.10 3.16 -5.94
CA SER A 166 1.07 4.24 -5.77
C SER A 166 1.07 4.81 -4.35
N ARG A 167 -0.05 4.77 -3.61
CA ARG A 167 -0.16 5.28 -2.22
C ARG A 167 0.84 4.59 -1.30
N ILE A 168 0.85 3.26 -1.24
CA ILE A 168 1.94 2.48 -0.62
C ILE A 168 3.32 2.94 -1.04
N SER A 169 3.54 3.10 -2.35
CA SER A 169 4.89 3.32 -2.85
C SER A 169 5.45 4.67 -2.40
N ARG A 170 4.56 5.61 -2.07
CA ARG A 170 4.92 6.85 -1.40
C ARG A 170 5.07 6.63 0.11
N ARG A 171 4.13 5.90 0.74
CA ARG A 171 4.15 5.54 2.17
C ARG A 171 5.39 4.73 2.60
N VAL A 172 5.66 3.57 2.02
CA VAL A 172 6.78 2.67 2.37
C VAL A 172 8.15 3.35 2.27
N LEU A 173 8.36 4.24 1.30
CA LEU A 173 9.60 5.03 1.24
C LEU A 173 9.65 6.08 2.37
N ALA A 174 8.57 6.84 2.55
CA ALA A 174 8.43 7.85 3.59
C ALA A 174 8.60 7.29 5.02
N GLU A 175 7.83 6.24 5.33
CA GLU A 175 7.78 5.58 6.63
C GLU A 175 9.12 4.90 6.96
N GLN A 176 9.76 4.23 6.00
CA GLN A 176 11.10 3.66 6.21
C GLN A 176 12.13 4.74 6.53
N HIS A 177 12.11 5.87 5.81
CA HIS A 177 13.04 6.97 6.06
C HIS A 177 12.81 7.61 7.44
N ILE A 178 11.56 7.94 7.78
CA ILE A 178 11.18 8.49 9.09
C ILE A 178 11.57 7.51 10.21
N ALA A 179 11.31 6.21 10.04
CA ALA A 179 11.64 5.21 11.04
C ALA A 179 13.16 5.11 11.29
N LEU A 180 13.98 5.04 10.23
CA LEU A 180 15.45 5.00 10.35
C LEU A 180 16.01 6.30 10.96
N SER A 181 15.53 7.47 10.53
CA SER A 181 15.90 8.76 11.13
C SER A 181 15.52 8.84 12.62
N SER A 182 14.36 8.30 13.02
CA SER A 182 13.89 8.31 14.42
C SER A 182 14.73 7.43 15.36
N VAL A 183 15.31 6.34 14.82
CA VAL A 183 16.25 5.48 15.54
C VAL A 183 17.62 6.16 15.66
N GLN A 184 18.11 6.80 14.60
CA GLN A 184 19.39 7.55 14.64
C GLN A 184 19.33 8.73 15.64
N LYS A 185 18.19 9.42 15.75
CA LYS A 185 17.96 10.48 16.76
C LYS A 185 17.83 9.93 18.20
N GLY A 186 17.85 8.61 18.40
CA GLY A 186 17.56 7.97 19.70
C GLY A 186 16.14 8.20 20.22
N SER A 187 15.23 8.72 19.37
CA SER A 187 13.85 9.06 19.75
C SER A 187 12.93 7.85 19.79
N LYS A 188 13.33 6.75 19.15
CA LYS A 188 12.81 5.39 19.40
C LYS A 188 14.00 4.46 19.61
N PRO A 189 13.96 3.52 20.58
CA PRO A 189 14.96 2.48 20.66
C PRO A 189 14.90 1.62 19.39
N ALA A 190 16.05 1.12 18.95
CA ALA A 190 16.08 0.05 17.95
C ALA A 190 15.43 -1.20 18.59
N SER A 191 14.19 -1.49 18.22
CA SER A 191 13.53 -2.74 18.60
C SER A 191 14.31 -3.90 18.02
N ASP A 192 14.51 -4.96 18.80
CA ASP A 192 15.14 -6.17 18.29
C ASP A 192 14.37 -6.70 17.08
N GLY A 193 15.11 -7.23 16.10
CA GLY A 193 14.60 -7.66 14.80
C GLY A 193 14.07 -6.56 13.85
N MET A 194 13.94 -5.29 14.25
CA MET A 194 13.34 -4.24 13.40
C MET A 194 14.39 -3.40 12.63
N ILE A 195 14.13 -3.17 11.34
CA ILE A 195 14.92 -2.32 10.44
C ILE A 195 13.97 -1.32 9.75
N GLY A 196 13.75 -0.18 10.41
CA GLY A 196 12.71 0.77 10.03
C GLY A 196 11.32 0.17 10.22
N ILE A 197 10.52 0.07 9.16
CA ILE A 197 9.21 -0.62 9.17
C ILE A 197 9.33 -2.14 8.91
N LEU A 198 10.49 -2.64 8.50
CA LEU A 198 10.68 -4.07 8.24
C LEU A 198 10.98 -4.81 9.54
N ASN A 199 10.26 -5.90 9.80
CA ASN A 199 10.66 -6.91 10.78
C ASN A 199 11.45 -8.01 10.05
N THR A 200 12.63 -8.34 10.58
CA THR A 200 13.53 -9.37 10.01
C THR A 200 13.14 -10.80 10.39
N SER A 201 12.25 -10.97 11.37
CA SER A 201 11.77 -12.26 11.87
C SER A 201 10.25 -12.21 12.16
N CYS A 202 9.43 -11.88 11.16
CA CYS A 202 7.98 -12.05 11.23
C CYS A 202 7.64 -13.54 11.39
N LYS A 203 7.26 -13.99 12.60
CA LYS A 203 6.74 -15.35 12.79
C LYS A 203 5.29 -15.41 12.30
N ALA A 204 5.01 -16.31 11.36
CA ALA A 204 3.68 -16.46 10.74
C ALA A 204 2.57 -16.65 11.78
N THR A 205 2.81 -17.51 12.76
CA THR A 205 1.87 -17.87 13.84
C THR A 205 1.55 -16.69 14.76
N GLU A 206 2.51 -15.80 15.04
CA GLU A 206 2.28 -14.59 15.86
C GLU A 206 1.38 -13.58 15.13
N VAL A 207 1.61 -13.37 13.83
CA VAL A 207 0.75 -12.55 12.96
C VAL A 207 -0.68 -13.13 12.92
N VAL A 208 -0.80 -14.44 12.71
CA VAL A 208 -2.09 -15.15 12.68
C VAL A 208 -2.88 -14.94 13.97
N HIS A 209 -2.30 -15.21 15.14
CA HIS A 209 -3.00 -15.03 16.42
C HIS A 209 -3.29 -13.56 16.74
N LYS A 210 -2.38 -12.62 16.41
CA LYS A 210 -2.58 -11.17 16.62
C LYS A 210 -3.81 -10.69 15.84
N CYS A 211 -3.88 -10.99 14.55
CA CYS A 211 -4.98 -10.58 13.69
C CYS A 211 -6.29 -11.27 14.03
N PHE A 212 -6.24 -12.55 14.43
CA PHE A 212 -7.44 -13.28 14.86
C PHE A 212 -8.05 -12.67 16.12
N ARG A 213 -7.22 -12.38 17.13
CA ARG A 213 -7.67 -11.72 18.37
C ARG A 213 -8.30 -10.36 18.07
N LEU A 214 -7.65 -9.51 17.27
CA LEU A 214 -8.19 -8.19 16.91
C LEU A 214 -9.50 -8.28 16.11
N ALA A 215 -9.64 -9.26 15.22
CA ALA A 215 -10.89 -9.51 14.52
C ALA A 215 -12.00 -10.04 15.46
N GLY A 216 -11.63 -10.89 16.43
CA GLY A 216 -12.54 -11.42 17.46
C GLY A 216 -13.04 -10.35 18.43
N GLU A 217 -12.17 -9.45 18.88
CA GLU A 217 -12.52 -8.28 19.72
C GLU A 217 -13.54 -7.37 19.02
N LEU A 218 -13.38 -7.14 17.71
CA LEU A 218 -14.39 -6.44 16.91
C LEU A 218 -15.67 -7.28 16.75
N PHE A 219 -15.54 -8.57 16.42
CA PHE A 219 -16.67 -9.47 16.19
C PHE A 219 -17.62 -9.53 17.40
N SER A 220 -17.10 -9.78 18.60
CA SER A 220 -17.94 -9.84 19.81
C SER A 220 -18.61 -8.51 20.11
N LYS A 221 -17.93 -7.38 19.87
CA LYS A 221 -18.52 -6.04 20.01
C LYS A 221 -19.61 -5.74 18.98
N THR A 222 -19.56 -6.34 17.79
CA THR A 222 -20.53 -6.12 16.71
C THR A 222 -21.73 -7.09 16.76
N TYR A 223 -21.54 -8.31 17.25
CA TYR A 223 -22.54 -9.39 17.17
C TYR A 223 -23.02 -9.95 18.52
N ASP A 224 -22.47 -9.45 19.64
CA ASP A 224 -22.77 -9.90 21.02
C ASP A 224 -22.64 -11.44 21.19
N ALA A 225 -21.59 -11.99 20.57
CA ALA A 225 -21.33 -13.42 20.46
C ALA A 225 -19.84 -13.75 20.62
N GLU A 226 -19.51 -14.94 21.11
CA GLU A 226 -18.14 -15.44 21.14
C GLU A 226 -17.62 -15.70 19.72
N PRO A 227 -16.36 -15.36 19.40
CA PRO A 227 -15.79 -15.64 18.09
C PRO A 227 -15.59 -17.14 17.90
N PRO A 228 -15.55 -17.64 16.65
CA PRO A 228 -15.14 -19.02 16.35
C PRO A 228 -13.80 -19.39 16.99
N GLU A 229 -13.58 -20.68 17.21
CA GLU A 229 -12.25 -21.20 17.55
C GLU A 229 -11.28 -21.04 16.34
N LEU A 230 -9.99 -20.79 16.62
CA LEU A 230 -8.92 -20.77 15.62
C LEU A 230 -8.09 -22.05 15.70
N ILE A 231 -8.03 -22.78 14.58
CA ILE A 231 -7.14 -23.94 14.40
C ILE A 231 -5.99 -23.51 13.48
N VAL A 232 -4.74 -23.58 13.96
CA VAL A 232 -3.54 -23.28 13.15
C VAL A 232 -2.72 -24.55 12.95
N ASP A 233 -2.36 -24.86 11.70
CA ASP A 233 -1.54 -26.04 11.36
C ASP A 233 -0.48 -25.73 10.28
N GLY A 234 0.33 -26.74 9.93
CA GLY A 234 1.45 -26.60 9.00
C GLY A 234 2.73 -26.10 9.66
N HIS A 235 3.43 -25.17 9.00
CA HIS A 235 4.78 -24.71 9.36
C HIS A 235 4.74 -23.65 10.47
N LEU A 236 4.33 -24.03 11.68
CA LEU A 236 4.12 -23.10 12.81
C LEU A 236 5.37 -22.28 13.22
N ASN A 237 6.56 -22.77 12.89
CA ASN A 237 7.85 -22.09 13.15
C ASN A 237 8.32 -21.21 11.98
N ALA A 238 7.49 -20.97 10.96
CA ALA A 238 7.85 -20.15 9.81
C ALA A 238 8.14 -18.69 10.24
N SER A 239 9.36 -18.23 9.97
CA SER A 239 9.78 -16.84 10.16
C SER A 239 10.39 -16.28 8.88
N PHE A 240 10.13 -15.00 8.59
CA PHE A 240 10.55 -14.35 7.35
C PHE A 240 10.69 -12.83 7.47
N VAL A 241 11.42 -12.20 6.55
CA VAL A 241 11.56 -10.73 6.47
C VAL A 241 10.37 -10.11 5.76
N TYR A 242 9.62 -9.22 6.42
CA TYR A 242 8.48 -8.51 5.81
C TYR A 242 8.24 -7.14 6.47
N ILE A 243 7.22 -6.42 5.99
CA ILE A 243 6.63 -5.29 6.71
C ILE A 243 5.36 -5.84 7.41
N PRO A 244 5.27 -5.85 8.75
CA PRO A 244 4.19 -6.53 9.48
C PRO A 244 2.78 -6.05 9.14
N ASP A 245 2.56 -4.74 9.17
CA ASP A 245 1.24 -4.09 9.08
C ASP A 245 0.49 -4.53 7.81
N HIS A 246 1.24 -4.68 6.73
CA HIS A 246 0.75 -5.09 5.43
C HIS A 246 0.36 -6.59 5.31
N ILE A 247 0.92 -7.50 6.13
CA ILE A 247 0.38 -8.89 6.21
C ILE A 247 -0.75 -8.94 7.23
N GLU A 248 -0.63 -8.17 8.32
CA GLU A 248 -1.65 -8.08 9.35
C GLU A 248 -2.98 -7.56 8.80
N TYR A 249 -2.96 -6.58 7.89
CA TYR A 249 -4.14 -6.08 7.19
C TYR A 249 -4.89 -7.20 6.43
N ILE A 250 -4.16 -8.00 5.64
CA ILE A 250 -4.74 -9.11 4.86
C ILE A 250 -5.41 -10.11 5.81
N MET A 251 -4.68 -10.52 6.85
CA MET A 251 -5.17 -11.52 7.80
C MET A 251 -6.37 -11.01 8.59
N TYR A 252 -6.35 -9.75 9.03
CA TYR A 252 -7.44 -9.11 9.76
C TYR A 252 -8.72 -8.99 8.91
N GLU A 253 -8.62 -8.55 7.65
CA GLU A 253 -9.78 -8.52 6.74
C GLU A 253 -10.29 -9.92 6.40
N LEU A 254 -9.40 -10.91 6.20
CA LEU A 254 -9.83 -12.30 5.98
C LEU A 254 -10.54 -12.88 7.20
N PHE A 255 -10.05 -12.65 8.42
CA PHE A 255 -10.72 -13.10 9.65
C PHE A 255 -12.06 -12.39 9.85
N LYS A 256 -12.14 -11.06 9.67
CA LYS A 256 -13.41 -10.31 9.71
C LYS A 256 -14.45 -10.90 8.77
N ASN A 257 -14.08 -11.18 7.51
CA ASN A 257 -15.01 -11.76 6.53
C ASN A 257 -15.38 -13.21 6.89
N SER A 258 -14.43 -14.01 7.38
CA SER A 258 -14.66 -15.39 7.80
C SER A 258 -15.62 -15.47 9.00
N MET A 259 -15.35 -14.74 10.08
CA MET A 259 -16.19 -14.69 11.28
C MET A 259 -17.61 -14.18 10.95
N LYS A 260 -17.71 -13.11 10.15
CA LYS A 260 -18.98 -12.54 9.68
C LYS A 260 -19.78 -13.51 8.81
N HIS A 261 -19.13 -14.34 8.00
CA HIS A 261 -19.80 -15.39 7.24
C HIS A 261 -20.25 -16.53 8.16
N THR A 262 -19.35 -17.06 8.99
CA THR A 262 -19.64 -18.14 9.94
C THR A 262 -20.85 -17.82 10.82
N HIS A 263 -20.88 -16.64 11.45
CA HIS A 263 -22.01 -16.21 12.28
C HIS A 263 -23.32 -16.07 11.49
N ARG A 264 -23.28 -15.55 10.25
CA ARG A 264 -24.48 -15.41 9.40
C ARG A 264 -25.06 -16.74 8.92
N THR A 265 -24.22 -17.77 8.78
CA THR A 265 -24.61 -19.10 8.30
C THR A 265 -24.90 -20.07 9.45
N HIS A 266 -24.43 -19.77 10.66
CA HIS A 266 -24.46 -20.68 11.82
C HIS A 266 -24.86 -20.00 13.14
N SER A 267 -25.69 -18.94 13.10
CA SER A 267 -26.18 -18.26 14.32
C SER A 267 -27.03 -19.14 15.24
N ASP A 268 -27.44 -20.32 14.77
CA ASP A 268 -28.11 -21.40 15.50
C ASP A 268 -27.15 -22.31 16.28
N LYS A 269 -25.84 -22.29 15.98
CA LYS A 269 -24.83 -23.19 16.55
C LYS A 269 -24.00 -22.50 17.62
N ASN A 270 -23.90 -23.15 18.78
CA ASN A 270 -22.96 -22.80 19.83
C ASN A 270 -22.21 -24.06 20.29
N PRO A 271 -20.87 -24.14 20.15
CA PRO A 271 -19.98 -23.13 19.57
C PRO A 271 -20.15 -22.97 18.05
N LEU A 272 -19.67 -21.83 17.52
CA LEU A 272 -19.56 -21.60 16.08
C LEU A 272 -18.50 -22.52 15.44
N PRO A 273 -18.68 -22.98 14.19
CA PRO A 273 -17.67 -23.80 13.51
C PRO A 273 -16.29 -23.09 13.41
N PRO A 274 -15.18 -23.81 13.67
CA PRO A 274 -13.84 -23.22 13.77
C PRO A 274 -13.32 -22.70 12.43
N ILE A 275 -12.48 -21.67 12.49
CA ILE A 275 -11.71 -21.14 11.37
C ILE A 275 -10.34 -21.82 11.37
N ARG A 276 -9.96 -22.47 10.26
CA ARG A 276 -8.65 -23.10 10.08
C ARG A 276 -7.68 -22.22 9.29
N VAL A 277 -6.41 -22.20 9.68
CA VAL A 277 -5.31 -21.52 8.98
C VAL A 277 -4.13 -22.48 8.83
N THR A 278 -3.80 -22.83 7.59
CA THR A 278 -2.65 -23.69 7.25
C THR A 278 -1.47 -22.86 6.79
N ILE A 279 -0.33 -22.95 7.50
CA ILE A 279 0.88 -22.20 7.19
C ILE A 279 1.77 -23.02 6.24
N GLY A 280 1.86 -22.63 4.97
CA GLY A 280 2.71 -23.27 3.96
C GLY A 280 4.02 -22.51 3.73
N VAL A 281 5.17 -23.15 3.99
CA VAL A 281 6.48 -22.67 3.51
C VAL A 281 6.88 -23.50 2.30
N GLY A 282 6.36 -23.11 1.13
CA GLY A 282 6.78 -23.70 -0.14
C GLY A 282 8.02 -23.00 -0.68
N GLY A 283 9.00 -23.77 -1.17
CA GLY A 283 10.09 -23.24 -2.02
C GLY A 283 9.60 -22.71 -3.37
N GLY A 284 8.33 -22.96 -3.70
CA GLY A 284 7.69 -22.62 -4.95
C GLY A 284 7.91 -23.67 -6.04
N ILE A 285 7.06 -23.60 -7.06
CA ILE A 285 7.41 -23.98 -8.42
C ILE A 285 7.55 -22.65 -9.15
N ASP A 286 8.60 -22.46 -9.94
CA ASP A 286 8.81 -21.21 -10.67
C ASP A 286 7.67 -20.96 -11.68
N LYS A 287 7.52 -19.72 -12.13
CA LYS A 287 6.37 -19.32 -12.97
C LYS A 287 6.36 -20.02 -14.34
N GLU A 288 7.52 -20.42 -14.85
CA GLU A 288 7.64 -21.09 -16.15
C GLU A 288 7.29 -22.57 -16.03
N THR A 289 7.83 -23.27 -15.03
CA THR A 289 7.44 -24.65 -14.71
C THR A 289 5.97 -24.74 -14.28
N MET A 290 5.43 -23.72 -13.60
CA MET A 290 4.00 -23.64 -13.24
C MET A 290 3.11 -23.49 -14.48
N ASN A 291 3.47 -22.62 -15.43
CA ASN A 291 2.76 -22.48 -16.70
C ASN A 291 2.82 -23.77 -17.54
N ASN A 292 3.98 -24.45 -17.53
CA ASN A 292 4.20 -25.70 -18.26
C ASN A 292 3.75 -26.97 -17.52
N LEU A 293 3.24 -26.86 -16.28
CA LEU A 293 2.91 -28.00 -15.42
C LEU A 293 1.86 -28.94 -16.06
N TRP A 294 0.96 -28.35 -16.86
CA TRP A 294 -0.19 -29.00 -17.49
C TRP A 294 0.04 -29.36 -18.97
N ASN A 295 1.24 -29.09 -19.50
CA ASN A 295 1.59 -29.39 -20.89
C ASN A 295 2.05 -30.84 -21.06
N PHE A 296 1.36 -31.60 -21.91
CA PHE A 296 1.61 -33.03 -22.15
C PHE A 296 2.91 -33.34 -22.92
N VAL A 297 3.58 -32.33 -23.48
CA VAL A 297 4.87 -32.45 -24.18
C VAL A 297 5.85 -31.45 -23.55
N LYS A 298 7.01 -31.93 -23.10
CA LYS A 298 8.03 -31.12 -22.43
C LYS A 298 9.30 -31.01 -23.29
N PRO A 299 9.85 -29.80 -23.52
CA PRO A 299 11.17 -29.62 -24.12
C PRO A 299 12.29 -30.13 -23.20
N SER A 300 13.44 -30.50 -23.79
CA SER A 300 14.69 -30.72 -23.07
C SER A 300 15.35 -29.38 -22.70
N SER A 301 15.91 -29.29 -21.50
CA SER A 301 16.34 -28.03 -20.88
C SER A 301 17.79 -27.64 -21.19
N GLU A 302 18.00 -26.72 -22.15
CA GLU A 302 19.27 -25.99 -22.31
C GLU A 302 19.06 -24.70 -23.15
N GLU A 303 18.81 -23.54 -22.50
CA GLU A 303 19.41 -22.23 -22.81
C GLU A 303 18.78 -21.02 -22.05
N LEU A 304 19.64 -20.04 -21.72
CA LEU A 304 19.43 -18.59 -21.54
C LEU A 304 18.39 -18.00 -20.55
N TYR A 305 18.92 -17.43 -19.47
CA TYR A 305 18.33 -16.33 -18.68
C TYR A 305 17.95 -15.09 -19.53
N GLN A 306 16.74 -14.54 -19.36
CA GLN A 306 16.51 -13.09 -19.40
C GLN A 306 15.41 -12.57 -18.43
N GLN A 307 15.65 -11.36 -17.92
CA GLN A 307 14.89 -10.66 -16.87
C GLN A 307 13.43 -10.30 -17.23
N LYS A 308 12.50 -10.25 -16.24
CA LYS A 308 11.97 -9.00 -15.60
C LYS A 308 10.64 -9.16 -14.80
N ARG A 309 10.58 -8.47 -13.63
CA ARG A 309 9.40 -7.74 -13.05
C ARG A 309 8.13 -8.58 -12.67
N LEU A 310 6.94 -8.06 -12.27
CA LEU A 310 6.45 -7.25 -11.10
C LEU A 310 4.93 -7.60 -10.85
N THR A 311 4.18 -7.67 -9.71
CA THR A 311 4.14 -7.33 -8.24
C THR A 311 3.08 -6.24 -7.79
N GLY A 312 3.23 -5.48 -6.65
CA GLY A 312 2.46 -4.23 -6.19
C GLY A 312 1.48 -4.24 -4.95
N LYS A 313 1.75 -3.62 -3.75
CA LYS A 313 0.88 -3.60 -2.49
C LYS A 313 -0.35 -2.66 -2.55
N ILE A 314 -0.50 -1.65 -1.66
CA ILE A 314 -1.59 -1.18 -0.70
C ILE A 314 -1.91 -2.19 0.59
N GLU A 315 -2.36 -2.04 2.90
CA GLU A 315 -2.74 -1.03 4.05
C GLU A 315 -1.91 -1.03 5.36
N ASP A 316 -1.96 0.16 6.02
CA ASP A 316 -1.82 0.49 7.45
C ASP A 316 -2.94 1.50 7.81
N ALA A 317 -3.91 1.16 8.68
CA ALA A 317 -5.06 2.02 9.00
C ALA A 317 -5.81 1.66 10.31
N ILE A 318 -6.17 2.70 11.08
CA ILE A 318 -7.10 2.67 12.22
C ILE A 318 -8.55 2.50 11.72
N PRO A 319 -9.44 1.76 12.42
CA PRO A 319 -10.74 1.37 11.86
C PRO A 319 -11.72 2.53 11.66
N ILE A 320 -12.10 2.74 10.40
CA ILE A 320 -13.41 3.28 10.04
C ILE A 320 -14.24 2.10 9.53
N ASP A 321 -15.33 1.74 10.21
CA ASP A 321 -16.23 0.67 9.75
C ASP A 321 -17.14 1.20 8.63
N LEU A 322 -16.57 1.35 7.44
CA LEU A 322 -17.27 1.71 6.21
C LEU A 322 -17.78 0.43 5.53
N PRO A 323 -19.11 0.17 5.46
CA PRO A 323 -19.68 -1.03 4.85
C PRO A 323 -19.65 -0.99 3.30
N LEU A 324 -18.54 -0.53 2.71
CA LEU A 324 -18.36 -0.26 1.28
C LEU A 324 -17.64 -1.39 0.52
N GLY A 325 -17.42 -2.56 1.15
CA GLY A 325 -16.95 -3.79 0.49
C GLY A 325 -15.47 -3.83 0.07
N ILE A 326 -14.69 -2.78 0.33
CA ILE A 326 -13.33 -2.61 -0.21
C ILE A 326 -12.26 -3.53 0.40
N GLY A 327 -12.48 -4.11 1.58
CA GLY A 327 -11.45 -4.83 2.34
C GLY A 327 -10.80 -5.98 1.59
N LEU A 328 -11.56 -6.76 0.80
CA LEU A 328 -11.01 -7.87 -0.01
C LEU A 328 -10.27 -7.40 -1.26
N PRO A 329 -10.79 -6.47 -2.10
CA PRO A 329 -10.00 -5.80 -3.14
C PRO A 329 -8.70 -5.22 -2.59
N LEU A 330 -8.77 -4.46 -1.50
CA LEU A 330 -7.65 -3.79 -0.83
C LEU A 330 -6.64 -4.82 -0.30
N SER A 331 -7.10 -5.93 0.30
CA SER A 331 -6.28 -7.08 0.71
C SER A 331 -5.61 -7.81 -0.44
N ARG A 332 -6.27 -7.92 -1.61
CA ARG A 332 -5.68 -8.55 -2.79
C ARG A 332 -4.50 -7.76 -3.31
N VAL A 333 -4.60 -6.44 -3.25
CA VAL A 333 -3.42 -5.60 -3.51
C VAL A 333 -2.46 -5.70 -2.31
N TYR A 334 -2.90 -5.74 -1.04
CA TYR A 334 -2.01 -5.94 0.13
C TYR A 334 -1.20 -7.25 0.12
N ALA A 335 -1.59 -8.27 -0.65
CA ALA A 335 -0.74 -9.43 -0.97
C ALA A 335 0.33 -9.16 -2.05
N ASN A 336 0.01 -8.37 -3.09
CA ASN A 336 0.73 -8.36 -4.36
C ASN A 336 2.15 -7.71 -4.36
N TYR A 337 2.59 -6.88 -3.38
CA TYR A 337 3.79 -5.99 -3.56
C TYR A 337 5.07 -6.63 -3.94
N TRP A 338 5.31 -7.75 -3.31
CA TRP A 338 6.56 -8.45 -3.40
C TRP A 338 6.33 -9.70 -4.26
N GLY A 339 5.32 -9.68 -5.14
CA GLY A 339 5.01 -10.73 -6.11
C GLY A 339 3.99 -11.74 -5.61
N GLY A 340 3.39 -11.49 -4.44
CA GLY A 340 2.37 -12.34 -3.84
C GLY A 340 1.02 -12.28 -4.58
N SER A 341 0.02 -12.95 -3.99
CA SER A 341 -1.34 -13.02 -4.52
C SER A 341 -2.36 -13.33 -3.43
N LEU A 342 -3.62 -12.94 -3.64
CA LEU A 342 -4.78 -13.43 -2.89
C LEU A 342 -5.76 -14.05 -3.88
N SER A 343 -6.14 -15.30 -3.63
CA SER A 343 -7.16 -16.05 -4.37
C SER A 343 -8.23 -16.59 -3.40
N LEU A 344 -9.48 -16.63 -3.83
CA LEU A 344 -10.60 -17.17 -3.06
C LEU A 344 -11.26 -18.32 -3.84
N TYR A 345 -11.56 -19.43 -3.17
CA TYR A 345 -12.26 -20.58 -3.74
C TYR A 345 -13.47 -20.90 -2.85
N SER A 346 -14.68 -20.76 -3.39
CA SER A 346 -15.93 -20.86 -2.63
C SER A 346 -16.73 -22.08 -3.05
N MET A 347 -17.11 -22.91 -2.07
CA MET A 347 -18.07 -24.00 -2.24
C MET A 347 -19.40 -23.54 -1.67
N PHE A 348 -20.33 -23.14 -2.54
CA PHE A 348 -21.64 -22.66 -2.14
C PHE A 348 -22.38 -23.69 -1.27
N GLY A 349 -22.88 -23.24 -0.11
CA GLY A 349 -23.51 -24.11 0.90
C GLY A 349 -22.55 -24.78 1.89
N TYR A 350 -21.22 -24.67 1.69
CA TYR A 350 -20.21 -25.29 2.57
C TYR A 350 -19.26 -24.27 3.22
N GLY A 351 -18.61 -23.41 2.43
CA GLY A 351 -17.55 -22.53 2.93
C GLY A 351 -16.74 -21.85 1.83
N THR A 352 -15.66 -21.16 2.21
CA THR A 352 -14.75 -20.46 1.29
C THR A 352 -13.32 -20.49 1.82
N ASP A 353 -12.40 -20.99 1.02
CA ASP A 353 -10.97 -20.97 1.29
C ASP A 353 -10.33 -19.68 0.76
N ALA A 354 -9.35 -19.14 1.49
CA ALA A 354 -8.57 -17.97 1.09
C ALA A 354 -7.08 -18.29 1.06
N TYR A 355 -6.49 -18.24 -0.13
CA TYR A 355 -5.07 -18.55 -0.36
C TYR A 355 -4.28 -17.25 -0.51
N VAL A 356 -3.52 -16.90 0.53
CA VAL A 356 -2.56 -15.79 0.53
C VAL A 356 -1.17 -16.32 0.21
N THR A 357 -0.57 -15.82 -0.87
CA THR A 357 0.85 -15.98 -1.15
C THR A 357 1.56 -14.66 -0.88
N ILE A 358 2.68 -14.71 -0.16
CA ILE A 358 3.63 -13.60 0.00
C ILE A 358 4.98 -14.04 -0.56
N CYS A 359 5.81 -13.10 -1.01
CA CYS A 359 7.21 -13.38 -1.32
C CYS A 359 8.11 -12.34 -0.63
N THR A 360 9.34 -12.72 -0.35
CA THR A 360 10.26 -11.95 0.51
C THR A 360 11.60 -11.69 -0.18
N GLY A 361 12.42 -10.82 0.41
CA GLY A 361 13.77 -10.55 -0.09
C GLY A 361 13.81 -9.80 -1.43
N ASN A 362 14.04 -10.52 -2.53
CA ASN A 362 14.48 -9.96 -3.81
C ASN A 362 13.37 -9.38 -4.71
N SER A 363 12.11 -9.57 -4.37
CA SER A 363 11.00 -9.02 -5.16
C SER A 363 10.94 -7.49 -5.08
N LEU A 364 10.71 -6.87 -6.23
CA LEU A 364 10.62 -5.41 -6.41
C LEU A 364 9.19 -4.88 -6.13
N GLU A 365 9.06 -3.56 -5.94
CA GLU A 365 7.78 -2.83 -5.87
C GLU A 365 7.10 -2.71 -7.24
N ASN A 366 5.84 -3.13 -7.43
CA ASN A 366 5.12 -2.73 -8.65
C ASN A 366 4.49 -1.38 -8.44
N LEU A 367 4.91 -0.47 -9.30
CA LEU A 367 4.45 0.90 -9.37
C LEU A 367 3.38 1.04 -10.47
N SER A 368 3.09 -0.06 -11.21
CA SER A 368 2.10 -0.14 -12.29
C SER A 368 2.32 0.89 -13.41
N PHE A 369 3.55 0.91 -13.93
CA PHE A 369 3.94 1.68 -15.12
C PHE A 369 4.48 0.76 -16.22
N ILE A 370 3.90 -0.44 -16.27
CA ILE A 370 4.24 -1.52 -17.17
C ILE A 370 2.90 -2.17 -17.48
N GLU A 371 2.40 -1.91 -18.68
CA GLU A 371 1.32 -2.71 -19.24
C GLU A 371 1.90 -4.10 -19.55
N ASP A 372 1.05 -5.13 -19.54
CA ASP A 372 1.42 -6.48 -19.93
C ASP A 372 1.74 -6.51 -21.44
N ALA A 373 2.97 -6.12 -21.78
CA ALA A 373 3.50 -6.03 -23.13
C ALA A 373 4.16 -7.36 -23.54
N ALA A 374 3.35 -8.41 -23.59
CA ALA A 374 3.66 -9.72 -24.15
C ALA A 374 2.36 -10.39 -24.64
#